data_AF-A0A6J6E8Q9-F1
#
_entry.id   AF-A0A6J6E8Q9-F1
#
_cell.length_a   1.000
_cell.length_b   1.000
_cell.length_c   1.000
_cell.angle_alpha   90.00
_cell.angle_beta   90.00
_cell.angle_gamma   90.00
#
_symmetry.space_group_name_H-M   'P 1'
#
loop_
_entity.id
_entity.type
_entity.pdbx_description
1 polymer ?
#
loop_
_entity_poly.entity_id
_entity_poly.type
_entity_poly.pdbx_seq_one_letter_code
_entity_poly.pdbx_strand_id
1 'polypeptide(L)'
;MSENLRIWTKAIYGFDHVARMATPADWDRPSPCEGWTARHVIGHVLAVQRYMESLVRGTPVTMNPMVDPDRNTGDDPYAAWAAARDGLIEALDQPGALHRVVQNWSGPTAVDDMIGFNVADTTVHSWDLARALGVDDRLDPACVARALANAEPVAERLRAGGMFGASVDVPSEADAQTRLLALTGRRV
;
A
#
# COMPACT_ATOMS: atom_id res chain seq x y z
N MET A 1 -2.47 17.51 -12.60
CA MET A 1 -2.38 16.18 -11.98
C MET A 1 -1.19 15.45 -12.61
N SER A 2 -0.17 15.11 -11.82
CA SER A 2 1.01 14.37 -12.27
C SER A 2 0.65 12.92 -12.65
N GLU A 3 1.57 12.22 -13.31
CA GLU A 3 1.40 10.79 -13.57
C GLU A 3 1.37 9.98 -12.28
N ASN A 4 2.26 10.29 -11.32
CA ASN A 4 2.33 9.65 -10.01
C ASN A 4 1.01 9.80 -9.24
N LEU A 5 0.43 11.00 -9.19
CA LEU A 5 -0.86 11.21 -8.55
C LEU A 5 -1.97 10.39 -9.22
N ARG A 6 -2.01 10.35 -10.56
CA ARG A 6 -3.02 9.57 -11.30
C ARG A 6 -2.95 8.08 -10.98
N ILE A 7 -1.75 7.50 -11.00
CA ILE A 7 -1.58 6.06 -10.76
C ILE A 7 -1.76 5.71 -9.27
N TRP A 8 -1.33 6.58 -8.36
CA TRP A 8 -1.58 6.45 -6.93
C TRP A 8 -3.09 6.46 -6.63
N THR A 9 -3.85 7.40 -7.22
CA THR A 9 -5.31 7.43 -7.08
C THR A 9 -5.95 6.11 -7.54
N LYS A 10 -5.51 5.52 -8.65
CA LYS A 10 -5.98 4.20 -9.08
C LYS A 10 -5.67 3.11 -8.05
N ALA A 11 -4.44 3.06 -7.53
CA ALA A 11 -4.04 2.05 -6.55
C ALA A 11 -4.87 2.13 -5.27
N ILE A 12 -5.07 3.34 -4.75
CA ILE A 12 -5.87 3.60 -3.54
C ILE A 12 -7.33 3.19 -3.73
N TYR A 13 -7.94 3.49 -4.88
CA TYR A 13 -9.32 3.04 -5.15
C TYR A 13 -9.43 1.56 -5.51
N GLY A 14 -8.36 0.94 -6.01
CA GLY A 14 -8.26 -0.51 -6.13
C GLY A 14 -8.30 -1.19 -4.75
N PHE A 15 -7.51 -0.69 -3.81
CA PHE A 15 -7.56 -1.15 -2.42
C PHE A 15 -8.93 -0.90 -1.79
N ASP A 16 -9.50 0.29 -1.99
CA ASP A 16 -10.83 0.65 -1.48
C ASP A 16 -11.93 -0.27 -1.98
N HIS A 17 -11.88 -0.64 -3.26
CA HIS A 17 -12.83 -1.58 -3.86
C HIS A 17 -12.81 -2.92 -3.13
N VAL A 18 -11.62 -3.45 -2.86
CA VAL A 18 -11.46 -4.72 -2.11
C VAL A 18 -11.93 -4.56 -0.67
N ALA A 19 -11.51 -3.49 0.02
CA ALA A 19 -11.87 -3.24 1.42
C ALA A 19 -13.38 -3.14 1.65
N ARG A 20 -14.14 -2.59 0.69
CA ARG A 20 -15.61 -2.50 0.76
C ARG A 20 -16.32 -3.85 0.68
N MET A 21 -15.68 -4.89 0.15
CA MET A 21 -16.27 -6.22 0.04
C MET A 21 -16.19 -7.01 1.35
N ALA A 22 -15.38 -6.56 2.32
CA ALA A 22 -15.19 -7.26 3.58
C ALA A 22 -16.45 -7.24 4.44
N THR A 23 -16.75 -8.38 5.05
CA THR A 23 -17.73 -8.52 6.12
C THR A 23 -17.02 -8.53 7.48
N PRO A 24 -17.74 -8.32 8.61
CA PRO A 24 -17.12 -8.39 9.93
C PRO A 24 -16.36 -9.68 10.22
N ALA A 25 -16.80 -10.81 9.66
CA ALA A 25 -16.15 -12.12 9.84
C ALA A 25 -14.83 -12.26 9.06
N ASP A 26 -14.59 -11.39 8.07
CA ASP A 26 -13.40 -11.51 7.21
C ASP A 26 -12.14 -10.93 7.83
N TRP A 27 -12.28 -9.99 8.77
CA TRP A 27 -11.14 -9.24 9.31
C TRP A 27 -10.12 -10.12 10.07
N ASP A 28 -10.57 -11.25 10.60
CA ASP A 28 -9.71 -12.20 11.33
C ASP A 28 -9.18 -13.34 10.44
N ARG A 29 -9.53 -13.35 9.14
CA ARG A 29 -9.02 -14.36 8.20
C ARG A 29 -7.55 -14.12 7.90
N PRO A 30 -6.72 -15.18 7.82
CA PRO A 30 -5.30 -15.04 7.51
C PRO A 30 -5.10 -14.45 6.12
N SER A 31 -4.13 -13.54 6.00
CA SER A 31 -3.65 -13.00 4.74
C SER A 31 -2.42 -13.77 4.24
N PRO A 32 -1.98 -13.54 2.99
CA PRO A 32 -0.70 -14.05 2.50
C PRO A 32 0.53 -13.47 3.22
N CYS A 33 0.40 -12.33 3.91
CA CYS A 33 1.45 -11.80 4.77
C CYS A 33 1.58 -12.66 6.04
N GLU A 34 2.78 -13.20 6.30
CA GLU A 34 3.02 -14.11 7.41
C GLU A 34 2.63 -13.47 8.76
N GLY A 35 1.79 -14.16 9.53
CA GLY A 35 1.30 -13.70 10.82
C GLY A 35 0.25 -12.58 10.77
N TRP A 36 -0.16 -12.12 9.57
CA TRP A 36 -1.12 -11.04 9.41
C TRP A 36 -2.49 -11.56 8.99
N THR A 37 -3.54 -11.02 9.61
CA THR A 37 -4.92 -11.17 9.13
C THR A 37 -5.31 -10.05 8.16
N ALA A 38 -6.50 -10.12 7.55
CA ALA A 38 -7.05 -9.01 6.75
C ALA A 38 -7.05 -7.68 7.52
N ARG A 39 -7.34 -7.69 8.84
CA ARG A 39 -7.26 -6.51 9.72
C ARG A 39 -5.85 -5.93 9.79
N HIS A 40 -4.83 -6.77 9.85
CA HIS A 40 -3.44 -6.31 9.85
C HIS A 40 -3.07 -5.64 8.51
N VAL A 41 -3.51 -6.21 7.38
CA VAL A 41 -3.26 -5.63 6.05
C VAL A 41 -3.87 -4.23 5.93
N ILE A 42 -5.17 -4.07 6.20
CA ILE A 42 -5.81 -2.75 6.12
C ILE A 42 -5.27 -1.75 7.14
N GLY A 43 -4.95 -2.25 8.34
CA GLY A 43 -4.34 -1.45 9.40
C GLY A 43 -2.93 -0.94 9.05
N HIS A 44 -2.15 -1.71 8.30
CA HIS A 44 -0.87 -1.27 7.76
C HIS A 44 -1.07 -0.20 6.69
N VAL A 45 -1.88 -0.48 5.66
CA VAL A 45 -2.07 0.43 4.53
C VAL A 45 -2.63 1.77 4.99
N LEU A 46 -3.62 1.78 5.90
CA LEU A 46 -4.17 3.03 6.44
C LEU A 46 -3.13 3.82 7.26
N ALA A 47 -2.24 3.15 7.98
CA ALA A 47 -1.17 3.82 8.74
C ALA A 47 -0.13 4.45 7.81
N VAL A 48 0.15 3.82 6.67
CA VAL A 48 0.99 4.42 5.62
C VAL A 48 0.34 5.69 5.06
N GLN A 49 -0.98 5.70 4.83
CA GLN A 49 -1.68 6.90 4.36
C GLN A 49 -1.66 8.02 5.40
N ARG A 50 -1.90 7.71 6.68
CA ARG A 50 -1.81 8.69 7.78
C ARG A 50 -0.40 9.24 7.97
N TYR A 51 0.62 8.39 7.82
CA TYR A 51 2.01 8.82 7.85
C TYR A 51 2.29 9.85 6.74
N MET A 52 1.95 9.54 5.49
CA MET A 52 2.12 10.46 4.37
C MET A 52 1.30 11.75 4.55
N GLU A 53 0.07 11.64 5.06
CA GLU A 53 -0.78 12.80 5.37
C GLU A 53 -0.08 13.74 6.37
N SER A 54 0.44 13.21 7.48
CA SER A 54 1.18 14.00 8.46
C SER A 54 2.37 14.73 7.83
N LEU A 55 3.14 14.05 6.97
CA LEU A 55 4.26 14.66 6.27
C LEU A 55 3.82 15.80 5.34
N VAL A 56 2.76 15.58 4.56
CA VAL A 56 2.24 16.57 3.60
C VAL A 56 1.71 17.79 4.35
N ARG A 57 0.97 17.58 5.45
CA ARG A 57 0.40 18.65 6.30
C ARG A 57 1.44 19.33 7.20
N GLY A 58 2.62 18.72 7.40
CA GLY A 58 3.63 19.21 8.32
C GLY A 58 3.22 19.06 9.79
N THR A 59 2.40 18.06 10.11
CA THR A 59 1.95 17.76 11.46
C THR A 59 2.75 16.59 12.05
N PRO A 60 2.74 16.39 13.38
CA PRO A 60 3.36 15.23 13.99
C PRO A 60 2.84 13.92 13.40
N VAL A 61 3.74 12.95 13.19
CA VAL A 61 3.37 11.58 12.81
C VAL A 61 2.73 10.90 14.01
N THR A 62 1.49 10.42 13.84
CA THR A 62 0.70 9.80 14.91
C THR A 62 0.63 8.28 14.81
N MET A 63 0.95 7.72 13.64
CA MET A 63 0.94 6.27 13.39
C MET A 63 2.26 5.82 12.77
N ASN A 64 2.80 4.72 13.28
CA ASN A 64 3.96 4.06 12.70
C ASN A 64 3.48 2.84 11.89
N PRO A 65 3.60 2.83 10.55
CA PRO A 65 3.12 1.72 9.72
C PRO A 65 3.85 0.40 9.96
N MET A 66 5.00 0.41 10.65
CA MET A 66 5.79 -0.78 10.94
C MET A 66 5.44 -1.44 12.29
N VAL A 67 4.50 -0.89 13.05
CA VAL A 67 4.21 -1.33 14.42
C VAL A 67 2.72 -1.62 14.56
N ASP A 68 2.41 -2.84 15.01
CA ASP A 68 1.09 -3.23 15.56
C ASP A 68 -0.09 -2.85 14.63
N PRO A 69 -0.09 -3.32 13.37
CA PRO A 69 -0.92 -2.72 12.33
C PRO A 69 -2.42 -2.92 12.59
N ASP A 70 -2.85 -4.01 13.23
CA ASP A 70 -4.24 -4.27 13.57
C ASP A 70 -4.85 -3.19 14.50
N ARG A 71 -4.05 -2.62 15.40
CA ARG A 71 -4.52 -1.57 16.34
C ARG A 71 -4.85 -0.25 15.66
N ASN A 72 -4.38 -0.04 14.44
CA ASN A 72 -4.70 1.16 13.67
C ASN A 72 -6.16 1.17 13.17
N THR A 73 -6.85 0.03 13.21
CA THR A 73 -8.19 -0.13 12.61
C THR A 73 -9.36 0.25 13.50
N GLY A 74 -9.18 0.23 14.83
CA GLY A 74 -10.30 0.36 15.77
C GLY A 74 -11.38 -0.71 15.57
N ASP A 75 -12.63 -0.38 15.88
CA ASP A 75 -13.76 -1.31 15.76
C ASP A 75 -14.23 -1.50 14.31
N ASP A 76 -14.05 -0.48 13.46
CA ASP A 76 -14.46 -0.48 12.05
C ASP A 76 -13.25 -0.23 11.13
N PRO A 77 -12.59 -1.30 10.64
CA PRO A 77 -11.42 -1.18 9.78
C PRO A 77 -11.68 -0.42 8.48
N TYR A 78 -12.86 -0.59 7.88
CA TYR A 78 -13.18 0.09 6.62
C TYR A 78 -13.40 1.59 6.85
N ALA A 79 -14.11 1.98 7.90
CA ALA A 79 -14.29 3.39 8.23
C ALA A 79 -12.95 4.08 8.54
N ALA A 80 -12.06 3.41 9.28
CA ALA A 80 -10.73 3.92 9.58
C ALA A 80 -9.89 4.11 8.30
N TRP A 81 -9.91 3.13 7.40
CA TRP A 81 -9.30 3.22 6.07
C TRP A 81 -9.86 4.38 5.25
N ALA A 82 -11.19 4.48 5.12
CA ALA A 82 -11.84 5.52 4.33
C ALA A 82 -11.46 6.92 4.83
N ALA A 83 -11.39 7.11 6.15
CA ALA A 83 -10.95 8.38 6.73
C ALA A 83 -9.47 8.69 6.44
N ALA A 84 -8.59 7.69 6.40
CA ALA A 84 -7.18 7.88 6.06
C ALA A 84 -6.98 8.20 4.57
N ARG A 85 -7.68 7.48 3.70
CA ARG A 85 -7.77 7.75 2.26
C ARG A 85 -8.19 9.20 2.00
N ASP A 86 -9.31 9.61 2.57
CA ASP A 86 -9.89 10.94 2.31
C ASP A 86 -9.00 12.05 2.88
N GLY A 87 -8.40 11.84 4.05
CA GLY A 87 -7.48 12.80 4.68
C GLY A 87 -6.23 13.07 3.84
N LEU A 88 -5.64 12.03 3.23
CA LEU A 88 -4.49 12.21 2.34
C LEU A 88 -4.90 12.81 0.99
N ILE A 89 -6.03 12.42 0.41
CA ILE A 89 -6.55 13.06 -0.81
C ILE A 89 -6.73 14.56 -0.60
N GLU A 90 -7.34 14.98 0.52
CA GLU A 90 -7.53 16.40 0.86
C GLU A 90 -6.18 17.13 1.06
N ALA A 91 -5.20 16.47 1.68
CA ALA A 91 -3.87 17.03 1.86
C ALA A 91 -3.14 17.26 0.52
N LEU A 92 -3.34 16.36 -0.45
CA LEU A 92 -2.76 16.44 -1.79
C LEU A 92 -3.47 17.44 -2.72
N ASP A 93 -4.73 17.78 -2.44
CA ASP A 93 -5.53 18.74 -3.22
C ASP A 93 -5.12 20.21 -2.96
N GLN A 94 -4.19 20.45 -2.04
CA GLN A 94 -3.71 21.80 -1.74
C GLN A 94 -2.77 22.33 -2.85
N PRO A 95 -2.83 23.63 -3.20
CA PRO A 95 -1.93 24.22 -4.18
C PRO A 95 -0.45 23.98 -3.86
N GLY A 96 0.28 23.41 -4.81
CA GLY A 96 1.71 23.13 -4.67
C GLY A 96 2.07 21.95 -3.77
N ALA A 97 1.10 21.19 -3.24
CA ALA A 97 1.35 20.06 -2.35
C ALA A 97 2.35 19.05 -2.94
N LEU A 98 2.16 18.67 -4.21
CA LEU A 98 3.00 17.69 -4.91
C LEU A 98 4.47 18.12 -5.04
N HIS A 99 4.76 19.42 -5.11
CA HIS A 99 6.12 19.95 -5.27
C HIS A 99 6.85 20.17 -3.93
N ARG A 100 6.14 20.04 -2.80
CA ARG A 100 6.74 20.19 -1.48
C ARG A 100 7.73 19.05 -1.23
N VAL A 101 8.89 19.39 -0.68
CA VAL A 101 9.86 18.41 -0.19
C VAL A 101 9.53 18.10 1.28
N VAL A 102 9.37 16.82 1.58
CA VAL A 102 9.13 16.30 2.93
C VAL A 102 10.29 15.40 3.36
N GLN A 103 10.47 15.24 4.67
CA GLN A 103 11.44 14.27 5.23
C GLN A 103 10.71 12.96 5.51
N ASN A 104 10.98 11.93 4.70
CA ASN A 104 10.49 10.58 4.97
C ASN A 104 11.60 9.70 5.57
N TRP A 105 11.29 8.44 5.88
CA TRP A 105 12.25 7.49 6.46
C TRP A 105 13.50 7.22 5.59
N SER A 106 13.41 7.47 4.28
CA SER A 106 14.49 7.25 3.31
C SER A 106 15.28 8.52 2.96
N GLY A 107 14.84 9.69 3.47
CA GLY A 107 15.45 10.99 3.25
C GLY A 107 14.49 12.06 2.71
N PRO A 108 15.02 13.20 2.25
CA PRO A 108 14.23 14.23 1.59
C PRO A 108 13.62 13.71 0.27
N THR A 109 12.33 13.94 0.05
CA THR A 109 11.64 13.55 -1.19
C THR A 109 10.53 14.53 -1.55
N ALA A 110 10.23 14.70 -2.84
CA ALA A 110 9.03 15.42 -3.26
C ALA A 110 7.78 14.59 -2.93
N VAL A 111 6.69 15.25 -2.52
CA VAL A 111 5.42 14.56 -2.25
C VAL A 111 4.96 13.73 -3.46
N ASP A 112 5.15 14.23 -4.67
CA ASP A 112 4.80 13.51 -5.91
C ASP A 112 5.55 12.19 -6.06
N ASP A 113 6.84 12.15 -5.72
CA ASP A 113 7.66 10.94 -5.77
C ASP A 113 7.29 9.97 -4.65
N MET A 114 6.98 10.49 -3.46
CA MET A 114 6.55 9.70 -2.31
C MET A 114 5.27 8.91 -2.61
N ILE A 115 4.23 9.57 -3.15
CA ILE A 115 2.99 8.87 -3.51
C ILE A 115 3.18 7.94 -4.70
N GLY A 116 4.06 8.31 -5.65
CA GLY A 116 4.46 7.46 -6.76
C GLY A 116 5.07 6.14 -6.29
N PHE A 117 5.96 6.19 -5.29
CA PHE A 117 6.57 5.00 -4.68
C PHE A 117 5.55 4.16 -3.90
N ASN A 118 4.61 4.80 -3.17
CA ASN A 118 3.56 4.11 -2.42
C ASN A 118 2.61 3.25 -3.27
N VAL A 119 2.58 3.45 -4.60
CA VAL A 119 1.81 2.59 -5.52
C VAL A 119 2.17 1.11 -5.33
N ALA A 120 3.46 0.77 -5.15
CA ALA A 120 3.89 -0.62 -4.99
C ALA A 120 3.27 -1.27 -3.74
N ASP A 121 3.35 -0.57 -2.61
CA ASP A 121 2.80 -0.97 -1.32
C ASP A 121 1.29 -1.21 -1.41
N THR A 122 0.54 -0.21 -1.84
CA THR A 122 -0.94 -0.28 -1.91
C THR A 122 -1.40 -1.36 -2.91
N THR A 123 -0.71 -1.51 -4.04
CA THR A 123 -1.07 -2.49 -5.07
C THR A 123 -0.87 -3.92 -4.59
N VAL A 124 0.26 -4.21 -3.95
CA VAL A 124 0.54 -5.55 -3.40
C VAL A 124 -0.43 -5.87 -2.25
N HIS A 125 -0.70 -4.90 -1.37
CA HIS A 125 -1.62 -5.12 -0.26
C HIS A 125 -3.10 -5.18 -0.68
N SER A 126 -3.47 -4.65 -1.86
CA SER A 126 -4.79 -4.90 -2.45
C SER A 126 -4.96 -6.39 -2.78
N TRP A 127 -3.90 -7.04 -3.30
CA TRP A 127 -3.89 -8.47 -3.54
C TRP A 127 -3.92 -9.27 -2.23
N ASP A 128 -3.08 -8.89 -1.25
CA ASP A 128 -3.05 -9.57 0.06
C ASP A 128 -4.44 -9.54 0.74
N LEU A 129 -5.13 -8.40 0.68
CA LEU A 129 -6.48 -8.25 1.20
C LEU A 129 -7.48 -9.10 0.40
N ALA A 130 -7.47 -9.02 -0.93
CA ALA A 130 -8.39 -9.79 -1.77
C ALA A 130 -8.29 -11.31 -1.51
N ARG A 131 -7.06 -11.81 -1.35
CA ARG A 131 -6.80 -13.21 -0.98
C ARG A 131 -7.36 -13.57 0.39
N ALA A 132 -7.24 -12.69 1.39
CA ALA A 132 -7.78 -12.91 2.73
C ALA A 132 -9.32 -12.92 2.73
N LEU A 133 -9.94 -12.06 1.94
CA LEU A 133 -11.41 -11.99 1.80
C LEU A 133 -11.98 -13.13 0.93
N GLY A 134 -11.16 -13.74 0.08
CA GLY A 134 -11.59 -14.77 -0.87
C GLY A 134 -12.38 -14.21 -2.06
N VAL A 135 -12.02 -13.00 -2.50
CA VAL A 135 -12.62 -12.28 -3.63
C VAL A 135 -11.66 -12.22 -4.82
N ASP A 136 -12.07 -11.63 -5.93
CA ASP A 136 -11.21 -11.44 -7.11
C ASP A 136 -9.94 -10.64 -6.73
N ASP A 137 -8.79 -11.22 -7.04
CA ASP A 137 -7.46 -10.69 -6.72
C ASP A 137 -6.72 -10.18 -7.97
N ARG A 138 -7.42 -9.99 -9.09
CA ARG A 138 -6.87 -9.35 -10.29
C ARG A 138 -6.61 -7.86 -10.04
N LEU A 139 -5.36 -7.43 -10.23
CA LEU A 139 -4.92 -6.04 -10.03
C LEU A 139 -5.02 -5.22 -11.34
N ASP A 140 -5.15 -3.89 -11.22
CA ASP A 140 -5.08 -2.99 -12.38
C ASP A 140 -3.68 -3.11 -13.04
N PRO A 141 -3.59 -3.44 -14.35
CA PRO A 141 -2.32 -3.66 -15.01
C PRO A 141 -1.36 -2.46 -14.98
N ALA A 142 -1.87 -1.24 -14.95
CA ALA A 142 -1.02 -0.04 -14.85
C ALA A 142 -0.42 0.09 -13.44
N CYS A 143 -1.19 -0.26 -12.40
CA CYS A 143 -0.69 -0.28 -11.02
C CYS A 143 0.38 -1.35 -10.85
N VAL A 144 0.16 -2.54 -11.42
CA VAL A 144 1.16 -3.64 -11.45
C VAL A 144 2.45 -3.20 -12.15
N ALA A 145 2.34 -2.60 -13.34
CA ALA A 145 3.51 -2.14 -14.09
C ALA A 145 4.31 -1.08 -13.34
N ARG A 146 3.62 -0.11 -12.72
CA ARG A 146 4.26 0.92 -11.89
C ARG A 146 4.89 0.33 -10.63
N ALA A 147 4.20 -0.59 -9.96
CA ALA A 147 4.70 -1.27 -8.77
C ALA A 147 5.98 -2.06 -9.06
N LEU A 148 6.02 -2.81 -10.17
CA LEU A 148 7.22 -3.51 -10.62
C LEU A 148 8.39 -2.53 -10.86
N ALA A 149 8.15 -1.50 -11.66
CA ALA A 149 9.19 -0.51 -12.00
C ALA A 149 9.77 0.18 -10.75
N ASN A 150 8.95 0.42 -9.73
CA ASN A 150 9.39 1.01 -8.48
C ASN A 150 10.09 0.01 -7.55
N ALA A 151 9.64 -1.24 -7.52
CA ALA A 151 10.12 -2.26 -6.58
C ALA A 151 11.42 -2.93 -7.05
N GLU A 152 11.55 -3.25 -8.35
CA GLU A 152 12.71 -3.97 -8.91
C GLU A 152 14.06 -3.33 -8.52
N PRO A 153 14.28 -2.00 -8.64
CA PRO A 153 15.58 -1.40 -8.35
C PRO A 153 15.98 -1.42 -6.87
N VAL A 154 15.02 -1.60 -5.97
CA VAL A 154 15.22 -1.51 -4.51
C VAL A 154 14.84 -2.79 -3.76
N ALA A 155 14.48 -3.86 -4.47
CA ALA A 155 13.93 -5.08 -3.87
C ALA A 155 14.84 -5.69 -2.81
N GLU A 156 16.15 -5.77 -3.06
CA GLU A 156 17.11 -6.30 -2.07
C GLU A 156 17.21 -5.42 -0.82
N ARG A 157 17.15 -4.09 -0.97
CA ARG A 157 17.14 -3.17 0.18
C ARG A 157 15.87 -3.35 1.00
N LEU A 158 14.71 -3.45 0.34
CA LEU A 158 13.42 -3.64 1.00
C LEU A 158 13.36 -5.00 1.72
N ARG A 159 13.93 -6.05 1.12
CA ARG A 159 14.06 -7.37 1.76
C ARG A 159 14.99 -7.34 2.97
N ALA A 160 16.15 -6.70 2.86
CA ALA A 160 17.06 -6.53 3.99
C ALA A 160 16.44 -5.73 5.14
N GLY A 161 15.52 -4.81 4.84
CA GLY A 161 14.73 -4.06 5.82
C GLY A 161 13.48 -4.79 6.34
N GLY A 162 13.22 -6.04 5.92
CA GLY A 162 12.07 -6.83 6.33
C GLY A 162 10.73 -6.43 5.71
N MET A 163 10.73 -5.53 4.72
CA MET A 163 9.50 -5.07 4.03
C MET A 163 9.04 -6.06 2.97
N PHE A 164 9.98 -6.80 2.34
CA PHE A 164 9.69 -7.89 1.41
C PHE A 164 10.11 -9.24 2.00
N GLY A 165 9.34 -10.29 1.67
CA GLY A 165 9.74 -11.67 1.92
C GLY A 165 10.82 -12.16 0.96
N ALA A 166 11.30 -13.39 1.16
CA ALA A 166 12.18 -14.06 0.20
C ALA A 166 11.49 -14.16 -1.18
N SER A 167 12.18 -13.78 -2.25
CA SER A 167 11.62 -13.88 -3.60
C SER A 167 11.25 -15.32 -3.94
N VAL A 168 10.20 -15.48 -4.72
CA VAL A 168 9.76 -16.79 -5.23
C VAL A 168 10.19 -16.92 -6.69
N ASP A 169 10.73 -18.08 -7.08
CA ASP A 169 11.06 -18.34 -8.47
C ASP A 169 9.78 -18.53 -9.30
N VAL A 170 9.73 -17.86 -10.45
CA VAL A 170 8.63 -17.98 -11.42
C VAL A 170 9.19 -18.13 -12.84
N PRO A 171 8.46 -18.78 -13.77
CA PRO A 171 8.86 -18.86 -15.17
C PRO A 171 9.07 -17.49 -15.79
N SER A 172 9.96 -17.38 -16.79
CA SER A 172 10.20 -16.12 -17.52
C SER A 172 8.95 -15.55 -18.18
N GLU A 173 8.02 -16.44 -18.58
CA GLU A 173 6.76 -16.11 -19.23
C GLU A 173 5.62 -15.76 -18.25
N ALA A 174 5.91 -15.73 -16.94
CA ALA A 174 4.93 -15.34 -15.94
C ALA A 174 4.41 -13.92 -16.19
N ASP A 175 3.10 -13.73 -15.96
CA ASP A 175 2.50 -12.42 -16.15
C ASP A 175 3.05 -11.38 -15.16
N ALA A 176 2.82 -10.10 -15.43
CA ALA A 176 3.37 -9.01 -14.64
C ALA A 176 2.91 -9.05 -13.16
N GLN A 177 1.69 -9.50 -12.89
CA GLN A 177 1.18 -9.60 -11.52
C GLN A 177 1.89 -10.72 -10.78
N THR A 178 2.02 -11.91 -11.40
CA THR A 178 2.80 -13.01 -10.84
C THR A 178 4.24 -12.60 -10.55
N ARG A 179 4.90 -11.90 -11.48
CA ARG A 179 6.27 -11.41 -11.28
C ARG A 179 6.39 -10.43 -10.10
N LEU A 180 5.43 -9.51 -9.95
CA LEU A 180 5.41 -8.55 -8.84
C LEU A 180 5.24 -9.26 -7.49
N LEU A 181 4.30 -10.19 -7.43
CA LEU A 181 4.00 -10.95 -6.22
C LEU A 181 5.20 -11.83 -5.83
N ALA A 182 5.80 -12.51 -6.81
CA ALA A 182 7.00 -13.30 -6.61
C ALA A 182 8.20 -12.47 -6.12
N LEU A 183 8.41 -11.28 -6.68
CA LEU A 183 9.45 -10.33 -6.25
C LEU A 183 9.31 -9.93 -4.78
N THR A 184 8.07 -9.76 -4.31
CA THR A 184 7.73 -9.34 -2.93
C THR A 184 7.57 -10.51 -1.95
N GLY A 185 7.82 -11.73 -2.43
CA GLY A 185 7.82 -12.97 -1.64
C GLY A 185 6.45 -13.61 -1.43
N ARG A 186 5.44 -13.17 -2.19
CA ARG A 186 4.12 -13.82 -2.20
C ARG A 186 4.18 -15.06 -3.08
N ARG A 187 3.47 -16.10 -2.63
CA ARG A 187 3.25 -17.33 -3.42
C ARG A 187 1.89 -17.21 -4.12
N VAL A 188 1.91 -17.29 -5.44
CA VAL A 188 0.73 -17.29 -6.31
C VAL A 188 0.27 -18.70 -6.64
#